data_AF-A0AAW0M3N2-F1
#
_entry.id   AF-A0AAW0M3N2-F1
#
_cell.length_a   1.000
_cell.length_b   1.000
_cell.length_c   1.000
_cell.angle_alpha   90.00
_cell.angle_beta   90.00
_cell.angle_gamma   90.00
#
_symmetry.space_group_name_H-M   'P 1'
#
loop_
_entity.id
_entity.type
_entity.pdbx_description
1 polymer ?
#
loop_
_entity_poly.entity_id
_entity_poly.type
_entity_poly.pdbx_seq_one_letter_code
_entity_poly.pdbx_strand_id
1 'polypeptide(L)' 'MTYCTAVFKARIEEKHEILEIGCCWGSFAIEVVNRTRCKYTGTSLSKEQLKLAEKKVKDAGLQADTSAMTN' A
#
# COMPACT_ATOMS: atom_id res chain seq x y z
N MET A 1 -2.38 -0.01 -14.92
CA MET A 1 -3.19 1.18 -15.25
C MET A 1 -4.56 1.22 -14.53
N THR A 2 -4.87 0.31 -13.60
CA THR A 2 -6.22 0.20 -13.00
C THR A 2 -6.35 0.90 -11.63
N TYR A 3 -5.26 0.98 -10.86
CA TYR A 3 -5.29 1.53 -9.49
C TYR A 3 -5.45 3.06 -9.43
N CYS A 4 -4.98 3.80 -10.43
CA CYS A 4 -5.12 5.26 -10.49
C CYS A 4 -6.58 5.71 -10.38
N THR A 5 -7.50 4.96 -11.00
CA THR A 5 -8.94 5.26 -10.97
C THR A 5 -9.51 5.12 -9.55
N ALA A 6 -9.09 4.12 -8.80
CA ALA A 6 -9.55 3.91 -7.42
C ALA A 6 -9.06 5.05 -6.51
N VAL A 7 -7.77 5.40 -6.58
CA VAL A 7 -7.20 6.51 -5.81
C VAL A 7 -7.89 7.84 -6.13
N PHE A 8 -8.13 8.11 -7.42
CA PHE A 8 -8.80 9.33 -7.85
C PHE A 8 -10.27 9.40 -7.40
N LYS A 9 -11.03 8.32 -7.58
CA LYS A 9 -12.45 8.27 -7.19
C LYS A 9 -12.63 8.41 -5.67
N ALA A 10 -11.73 7.81 -4.90
CA ALA A 10 -11.76 7.88 -3.44
C ALA A 10 -11.27 9.22 -2.88
N ARG A 11 -10.71 10.11 -3.72
CA ARG A 11 -10.17 11.43 -3.33
C ARG A 11 -9.24 11.33 -2.12
N ILE A 12 -8.30 10.39 -2.21
CA ILE A 12 -7.35 10.13 -1.13
C ILE A 12 -6.39 11.33 -1.02
N GLU A 13 -6.19 11.81 0.20
CA GLU A 13 -5.32 12.92 0.57
C GLU A 13 -4.32 12.44 1.63
N GLU A 14 -3.25 13.19 1.84
CA GLU A 14 -2.16 12.87 2.79
C GLU A 14 -2.66 12.57 4.22
N LYS A 15 -3.68 13.29 4.68
CA LYS A 15 -4.25 13.15 6.03
C LYS A 15 -5.04 11.85 6.25
N HIS A 16 -5.34 11.10 5.19
CA HIS A 16 -6.11 9.86 5.30
C HIS A 16 -5.23 8.69 5.72
N GLU A 17 -5.84 7.72 6.41
CA GLU A 17 -5.21 6.45 6.73
C GLU A 17 -5.96 5.33 5.98
N ILE A 18 -5.24 4.55 5.18
CA ILE A 18 -5.81 3.52 4.32
C ILE A 18 -5.52 2.13 4.90
N LEU A 19 -6.55 1.29 4.96
CA LEU A 19 -6.44 -0.14 5.26
C LEU A 19 -6.80 -0.95 4.01
N GLU A 20 -5.83 -1.70 3.45
CA GLU A 20 -6.07 -2.68 2.39
C GLU A 20 -6.12 -4.09 3.01
N ILE A 21 -7.30 -4.71 2.97
CA ILE A 21 -7.47 -6.12 3.34
C ILE A 21 -7.15 -6.98 2.12
N GLY A 22 -6.04 -7.72 2.19
CA GLY A 22 -5.55 -8.54 1.08
C GLY A 22 -4.60 -7.78 0.17
N CYS A 23 -3.47 -7.30 0.70
CA CYS A 23 -2.54 -6.43 -0.03
C CYS A 23 -1.72 -7.10 -1.14
N CYS A 24 -1.95 -8.40 -1.37
CA CYS A 24 -1.32 -9.18 -2.42
C CYS A 24 0.20 -8.90 -2.48
N TRP A 25 0.72 -8.46 -3.63
CA TRP A 25 2.14 -8.15 -3.83
C TRP A 25 2.51 -6.68 -3.60
N GLY A 26 1.65 -5.86 -2.97
CA GLY A 26 1.95 -4.48 -2.57
C GLY A 26 1.88 -3.41 -3.66
N SER A 27 1.33 -3.72 -4.84
CA SER A 27 1.27 -2.75 -5.95
C SER A 27 0.37 -1.54 -5.64
N PHE A 28 -0.73 -1.75 -4.91
CA PHE A 28 -1.63 -0.66 -4.54
C PHE A 28 -1.00 0.28 -3.51
N ALA A 29 -0.32 -0.29 -2.50
CA ALA A 29 0.44 0.46 -1.51
C ALA A 29 1.41 1.46 -2.15
N ILE A 30 2.19 1.00 -3.14
CA ILE A 30 3.16 1.85 -3.85
C ILE A 30 2.43 2.96 -4.62
N GLU A 31 1.36 2.64 -5.34
CA GLU A 31 0.64 3.61 -6.15
C GLU A 31 -0.01 4.71 -5.29
N VAL A 32 -0.68 4.34 -4.20
CA VAL A 32 -1.40 5.28 -3.35
C VAL A 32 -0.42 6.17 -2.59
N VAL A 33 0.55 5.58 -1.90
CA VAL A 33 1.52 6.31 -1.09
C VAL A 33 2.41 7.21 -1.93
N ASN A 34 2.84 6.76 -3.11
CA ASN A 34 3.65 7.60 -4.00
C ASN A 34 2.90 8.84 -4.50
N ARG A 35 1.58 8.76 -4.66
CA ARG A 35 0.75 9.87 -5.15
C ARG A 35 0.30 10.82 -4.04
N THR A 36 -0.10 10.28 -2.91
CA THR A 36 -0.82 11.04 -1.87
C THR A 36 0.00 11.25 -0.61
N ARG A 37 1.07 10.48 -0.42
CA ARG A 37 1.85 10.43 0.83
C ARG A 37 1.00 10.08 2.06
N CYS A 38 -0.16 9.47 1.86
CA CYS A 38 -1.03 9.07 2.96
C CYS A 38 -0.44 7.87 3.71
N LYS A 39 -0.85 7.71 4.98
CA LYS A 39 -0.48 6.51 5.74
C LYS A 39 -1.22 5.30 5.21
N TYR A 40 -0.51 4.19 5.11
CA TYR A 40 -1.02 2.97 4.51
C TYR A 40 -0.76 1.74 5.39
N THR A 41 -1.78 0.92 5.59
CA THR A 41 -1.69 -0.40 6.23
C THR A 41 -2.24 -1.48 5.31
N GLY A 42 -1.44 -2.48 5.01
CA GLY A 42 -1.86 -3.66 4.23
C GLY A 42 -1.87 -4.93 5.07
N THR A 43 -2.86 -5.80 4.88
CA THR A 43 -2.88 -7.13 5.52
C THR A 43 -2.87 -8.25 4.48
N SER A 44 -2.17 -9.35 4.77
CA SER A 44 -2.23 -10.57 3.96
C SER A 44 -2.17 -11.82 4.85
N LEU A 45 -2.83 -12.89 4.41
CA LEU A 45 -2.73 -14.21 5.06
C LEU A 45 -1.44 -14.96 4.66
N SER A 46 -0.78 -14.58 3.55
CA SER A 46 0.47 -15.20 3.11
C SER A 46 1.67 -14.37 3.53
N LYS A 47 2.58 -15.02 4.26
CA LYS A 47 3.87 -14.43 4.66
C LYS A 47 4.78 -14.16 3.46
N GLU A 48 4.70 -14.99 2.42
CA GLU A 48 5.49 -14.86 1.20
C GLU A 48 5.06 -13.61 0.41
N GLN A 49 3.75 -13.38 0.32
CA GLN A 49 3.19 -12.16 -0.27
C GLN A 49 3.61 -10.92 0.50
N LEU A 50 3.53 -10.98 1.85
CA LEU A 50 3.94 -9.87 2.70
C LEU A 50 5.42 -9.51 2.49
N LYS A 51 6.31 -10.52 2.52
CA LYS A 51 7.74 -10.33 2.30
C LYS A 51 8.05 -9.69 0.95
N LEU A 52 7.35 -10.09 -0.11
CA LEU A 52 7.55 -9.50 -1.43
C LEU A 52 6.99 -8.07 -1.52
N ALA A 53 5.84 -7.81 -0.90
CA ALA A 53 5.23 -6.48 -0.83
C ALA A 53 6.15 -5.51 -0.08
N GLU A 54 6.63 -5.88 1.10
CA GLU A 54 7.59 -5.11 1.91
C GLU A 54 8.87 -4.82 1.14
N LYS A 55 9.41 -5.84 0.43
CA LYS A 55 10.60 -5.65 -0.40
C LYS A 55 10.34 -4.60 -1.48
N LYS A 56 9.24 -4.67 -2.23
CA LYS A 56 8.93 -3.70 -3.29
C LYS A 56 8.72 -2.28 -2.76
N VAL A 57 8.03 -2.17 -1.62
CA VAL A 57 7.83 -0.90 -0.92
C VAL A 57 9.16 -0.30 -0.47
N LYS A 58 10.07 -1.13 0.05
CA LYS A 58 11.43 -0.73 0.42
C LYS A 58 12.25 -0.30 -0.80
N ASP A 59 12.20 -1.06 -1.89
CA ASP A 59 12.89 -0.75 -3.14
C ASP A 59 12.38 0.58 -3.75
N ALA A 60 11.12 0.94 -3.49
CA ALA A 60 10.52 2.23 -3.86
C ALA A 60 10.80 3.37 -2.85
N GLY A 61 11.45 3.08 -1.71
CA GLY A 61 11.75 4.08 -0.67
C GLY A 61 10.54 4.57 0.14
N LEU A 62 9.44 3.79 0.17
CA LEU A 62 8.16 4.20 0.79
C LEU A 62 7.92 3.59 2.17
N GLN A 63 8.92 2.92 2.75
CA GLN A 63 8.85 2.22 4.03
C GLN A 63 8.24 3.06 5.17
N ALA A 64 8.55 4.35 5.24
CA ALA A 64 8.12 5.21 6.35
C ALA A 64 6.61 5.45 6.38
N ASP A 65 5.97 5.41 5.21
CA ASP A 65 4.56 5.75 5.02
C ASP A 65 3.66 4.49 4.98
N THR A 66 4.26 3.30 5.03
CA THR A 66 3.61 2.01 4.86
C THR A 66 3.86 1.06 6.03
N SER A 67 2.83 0.34 6.44
CA SER A 67 2.91 -0.80 7.37
C SER A 67 2.25 -2.02 6.76
N ALA A 68 2.75 -3.21 7.07
CA ALA A 68 2.23 -4.46 6.55
C ALA A 68 2.12 -5.49 7.68
N MET A 69 1.02 -6.24 7.74
CA MET A 69 0.73 -7.17 8.83
C MET A 69 0.20 -8.51 8.30
N THR A 70 0.49 -9.59 9.02
CA THR A 70 -0.22 -10.87 8.86
C THR A 70 -1.26 -11.05 9.95
N ASN A 71 -2.37 -11.72 9.64
CA ASN A 71 -3.26 -12.27 10.67
C ASN A 71 -2.68 -13.56 11.27
#